data_AF-R3TKS1-F1
#
_entry.id   AF-R3TKS1-F1
#
_cell.length_a   1.000
_cell.length_b   1.000
_cell.length_c   1.000
_cell.angle_alpha   90.00
_cell.angle_beta   90.00
_cell.angle_gamma   90.00
#
_symmetry.space_group_name_H-M   'P 1'
#
loop_
_entity.id
_entity.type
_entity.pdbx_description
1 polymer ?
#
loop_
_entity_poly.entity_id
_entity_poly.type
_entity_poly.pdbx_seq_one_letter_code
_entity_poly.pdbx_strand_id
1 'polypeptide(L)' 'MVVERSDIKYDLNNEVPRLWIKLEEAGVVSMTKHYVTNGDTPGTNVIIFIYITKDSSAQRVLSIDLLTDVVLNQ' A
#
# COMPACT_ATOMS: atom_id res chain seq x y z
N MET A 1 11.23 1.88 -10.97
CA MET A 1 11.96 2.09 -9.70
C MET A 1 11.50 1.01 -8.77
N VAL A 2 12.42 0.15 -8.29
CA VAL A 2 12.05 -0.89 -7.32
C VAL A 2 11.84 -0.21 -5.96
N VAL A 3 10.69 -0.45 -5.34
CA VAL A 3 10.35 0.00 -3.98
C VAL A 3 10.41 -1.21 -3.06
N GLU A 4 11.31 -1.17 -2.08
CA GLU A 4 11.43 -2.24 -1.09
C GLU A 4 10.46 -1.99 0.08
N ARG A 5 10.11 -3.04 0.84
CA ARG A 5 9.24 -2.87 2.01
C ARG A 5 9.80 -1.87 3.02
N SER A 6 11.14 -1.85 3.19
CA SER A 6 11.85 -0.92 4.08
C SER A 6 11.69 0.55 3.69
N ASP A 7 11.37 0.81 2.41
CA ASP A 7 11.15 2.17 1.91
C ASP A 7 9.73 2.67 2.19
N ILE A 8 8.83 1.79 2.62
CA ILE A 8 7.40 2.07 2.75
C ILE A 8 7.03 2.31 4.21
N LYS A 9 6.35 3.42 4.45
CA LYS A 9 5.64 3.69 5.70
C LYS A 9 4.23 4.12 5.36
N TYR A 10 3.24 3.73 6.14
CA TYR A 10 1.88 4.23 5.99
C TYR A 10 1.20 4.40 7.34
N ASP A 11 0.25 5.33 7.38
CA ASP A 11 -0.63 5.57 8.52
C ASP A 11 -2.08 5.53 8.02
N LEU A 12 -2.88 4.65 8.65
CA LEU A 12 -4.28 4.42 8.30
C LEU A 12 -5.23 5.06 9.31
N ASN A 13 -4.72 5.68 10.37
CA ASN A 13 -5.46 5.88 11.61
C ASN A 13 -6.15 7.24 11.77
N ASN A 14 -6.30 8.10 10.75
CA ASN A 14 -7.15 9.31 10.85
C ASN A 14 -7.54 9.86 9.48
N GLU A 15 -8.85 9.84 9.15
CA GLU A 15 -9.59 10.49 8.04
C GLU A 15 -9.03 10.44 6.61
N VAL A 16 -7.73 10.68 6.40
CA VAL A 16 -7.00 10.59 5.14
C VAL A 16 -5.79 9.65 5.31
N PRO A 17 -5.73 8.53 4.56
CA PRO A 17 -4.59 7.63 4.61
C PRO A 17 -3.31 8.35 4.15
N ARG A 18 -2.21 8.14 4.87
CA ARG A 18 -0.89 8.69 4.53
C ARG A 18 0.03 7.57 4.10
N LEU A 19 0.78 7.81 3.03
CA LEU A 19 1.75 6.89 2.46
C LEU A 19 3.06 7.64 2.26
N TRP A 20 4.17 7.03 2.69
CA TRP A 20 5.51 7.50 2.40
C TRP A 20 6.29 6.43 1.66
N ILE A 21 6.98 6.83 0.61
CA ILE A 21 7.90 5.98 -0.16
C ILE A 21 9.26 6.67 -0.16
N LYS A 22 10.29 6.00 0.36
CA LYS A 22 11.65 6.54 0.51
C LYS A 22 11.67 7.88 1.26
N LEU A 23 10.91 7.95 2.36
CA LEU A 23 10.74 9.14 3.21
C LEU A 23 9.97 10.30 2.57
N GLU A 24 9.51 10.18 1.32
CA GLU A 24 8.68 11.20 0.65
C GLU A 24 7.21 10.85 0.76
N GLU A 25 6.37 11.83 1.10
CA GLU A 25 4.92 11.64 1.18
C GLU A 25 4.31 11.54 -0.22
N ALA A 26 3.59 10.44 -0.46
CA ALA A 26 2.82 10.20 -1.66
C ALA A 26 1.37 10.67 -1.46
N GLY A 27 0.79 11.24 -2.51
CA GLY A 27 -0.63 11.60 -2.52
C GLY A 27 -1.47 10.34 -2.70
N VAL A 28 -2.19 9.92 -1.66
CA VAL A 28 -3.09 8.77 -1.74
C VAL A 28 -4.38 9.18 -2.45
N VAL A 29 -4.65 8.56 -3.60
CA VAL A 29 -5.86 8.76 -4.40
C VAL A 29 -6.98 7.85 -3.89
N SER A 30 -6.64 6.59 -3.56
CA SER A 30 -7.57 5.62 -3.00
C SER A 30 -6.81 4.61 -2.14
N MET A 31 -7.48 4.09 -1.11
CA MET A 31 -6.99 3.02 -0.27
C MET A 31 -8.09 1.98 -0.10
N THR A 32 -7.76 0.71 -0.32
CA THR A 32 -8.67 -0.41 -0.08
C THR A 32 -7.96 -1.46 0.76
N LYS A 33 -8.63 -1.90 1.83
CA LYS A 33 -8.19 -3.04 2.64
C LYS A 33 -9.07 -4.24 2.30
N HIS A 34 -8.45 -5.29 1.78
CA HIS A 34 -9.12 -6.52 1.41
C HIS A 34 -8.76 -7.63 2.41
N TYR A 35 -9.78 -8.28 2.97
CA TYR A 35 -9.61 -9.37 3.93
C TYR A 35 -10.52 -10.53 3.53
N VAL A 36 -9.93 -11.67 3.18
CA VAL A 36 -10.64 -12.90 2.80
C VAL A 36 -10.23 -14.00 3.75
N THR A 37 -11.19 -14.58 4.48
CA THR A 37 -10.92 -15.61 5.51
C THR A 37 -11.43 -17.01 5.21
N ASN A 38 -12.11 -17.24 4.09
CA ASN A 38 -12.73 -18.55 3.85
C ASN A 38 -11.83 -19.47 3.02
N GLY A 39 -11.23 -20.47 3.68
CA GLY A 39 -10.58 -21.63 3.05
C GLY A 39 -9.59 -22.36 3.97
N ASP A 40 -9.11 -23.52 3.52
CA ASP A 40 -8.07 -24.32 4.19
C ASP A 40 -6.65 -23.72 4.05
N THR A 41 -6.55 -22.48 3.56
CA THR A 41 -5.30 -21.75 3.32
C THR A 41 -5.32 -20.41 4.04
N PRO A 42 -4.16 -19.82 4.40
CA PRO A 42 -4.11 -18.49 4.99
C PRO A 42 -4.84 -17.49 4.10
N GLY A 43 -5.83 -16.82 4.70
CA GLY A 43 -6.61 -15.81 4.03
C GLY A 43 -5.77 -14.63 3.52
N THR A 44 -6.18 -14.01 2.41
CA THR A 44 -5.49 -12.82 1.88
C THR A 44 -5.89 -11.58 2.69
N ASN A 45 -4.90 -10.93 3.32
CA ASN A 45 -5.06 -9.65 4.00
C ASN A 45 -4.18 -8.62 3.31
N VAL A 46 -4.71 -7.90 2.34
CA VAL A 46 -3.90 -6.99 1.50
C VAL A 46 -4.43 -5.57 1.63
N ILE A 47 -3.52 -4.62 1.80
CA ILE A 47 -3.82 -3.21 1.61
C ILE A 47 -3.32 -2.77 0.23
N ILE A 48 -4.18 -2.08 -0.50
CA ILE A 48 -3.89 -1.52 -1.82
C ILE A 48 -3.99 -0.01 -1.72
N PHE A 49 -2.93 0.68 -2.15
CA PHE A 49 -2.90 2.12 -2.36
C PHE A 49 -2.87 2.41 -3.85
N ILE A 50 -3.76 3.28 -4.29
CA ILE A 50 -3.59 4.01 -5.55
C ILE A 50 -3.03 5.37 -5.17
N TYR A 51 -1.87 5.74 -5.71
CA TYR A 51 -1.16 6.94 -5.29
C TYR A 51 -0.49 7.67 -6.46
N ILE A 52 -0.18 8.93 -6.23
CA ILE A 52 0.62 9.78 -7.12
C ILE A 52 1.85 10.31 -6.37
N THR A 53 2.89 10.68 -7.12
CA THR A 53 4.12 11.25 -6.58
C THR A 53 4.19 12.74 -6.87
N LYS A 54 4.94 13.51 -6.09
CA LYS A 54 5.12 14.95 -6.31
C LYS A 54 5.57 15.30 -7.74
N ASP A 55 6.38 14.42 -8.36
CA ASP A 55 6.99 14.64 -9.68
C ASP A 55 6.13 14.10 -10.84
N SER A 56 5.01 13.43 -10.56
CA SER A 56 4.19 12.79 -11.61
C SER A 56 2.75 12.57 -11.17
N SER A 57 1.81 12.99 -12.03
CA SER A 57 0.38 12.74 -11.89
C SER A 57 -0.06 11.34 -12.31
N ALA A 58 0.87 10.51 -12.80
CA ALA A 58 0.57 9.12 -13.15
C ALA A 58 0.22 8.33 -11.88
N GLN A 59 -0.96 7.71 -11.88
CA GLN A 59 -1.39 6.85 -10.79
C GLN A 59 -0.56 5.56 -10.78
N ARG A 60 -0.17 5.15 -9.58
CA ARG A 60 0.60 3.94 -9.30
C ARG A 60 -0.16 3.08 -8.30
N VAL A 61 0.08 1.79 -8.33
CA VAL A 61 -0.56 0.84 -7.42
C VAL A 61 0.51 0.27 -6.50
N LEU A 62 0.27 0.29 -5.19
CA LEU A 62 1.10 -0.39 -4.21
C LEU A 62 0.22 -1.37 -3.45
N SER A 63 0.57 -2.65 -3.49
CA SER A 63 -0.14 -3.70 -2.75
C SER A 63 0.79 -4.33 -1.72
N ILE A 64 0.33 -4.42 -0.47
CA ILE A 64 1.11 -4.96 0.65
C ILE A 64 0.26 -6.03 1.34
N ASP A 65 0.82 -7.23 1.49
CA ASP A 65 0.25 -8.26 2.37
C ASP A 65 0.50 -7.86 3.83
N LEU A 66 -0.55 -7.68 4.61
CA LEU A 66 -0.49 -7.29 6.01
C LEU A 66 -0.14 -8.44 6.95
N LEU A 67 -0.22 -9.69 6.51
CA LEU A 67 0.23 -10.85 7.31
C LEU A 67 1.73 -11.07 7.18
N THR A 68 2.26 -10.97 5.96
CA THR A 68 3.66 -11.26 5.67
C THR A 68 4.53 -10.01 5.54
N ASP A 69 3.90 -8.83 5.47
CA ASP A 69 4.53 -7.54 5.20
C ASP A 69 5.23 -7.44 3.83
N VAL A 70 4.91 -8.36 2.91
CA VAL A 70 5.50 -8.42 1.57
C VAL A 70 4.81 -7.46 0.60
N VAL A 71 5.60 -6.78 -0.22
CA VAL A 71 5.10 -5.97 -1.34
C VAL A 71 4.76 -6.90 -2.51
N LEU A 72 3.48 -6.94 -2.90
CA LEU A 72 2.97 -7.90 -3.87
C LEU A 72 2.94 -7.37 -5.32
N ASN A 73 2.73 -6.06 -5.51
CA ASN A 73 2.64 -5.46 -6.83
C ASN A 73 3.03 -3.97 -6.81
N GLN A 74 3.60 -3.49 -7.92
CA GLN A 74 4.11 -2.14 -8.15
C GLN A 74 3.57 -1.54 -9.46
#